data_AF-A0A2M7ADB0-F1
#
_entry.id   AF-A0A2M7ADB0-F1
#
_cell.length_a   1.000
_cell.length_b   1.000
_cell.length_c   1.000
_cell.angle_alpha   90.00
_cell.angle_beta   90.00
_cell.angle_gamma   90.00
#
_symmetry.space_group_name_H-M   'P 1'
#
loop_
_entity.id
_entity.type
_entity.pdbx_description
1 polymer ?
#
loop_
_entity_poly.entity_id
_entity_poly.type
_entity_poly.pdbx_seq_one_letter_code
_entity_poly.pdbx_strand_id
1 'polypeptide(L)'
;MGHINNPDRAYRLLQQRLDRHLTGAPESPTFTKLLQSLFSPEDAELACQIPTTLTPLEKLSAQLKIPRDVLSDRLVEFAERGLVFDICSNGTRYVSLSPVMIGFFEFTFMRTRDDAPMAEVARLFEEYMRSDDRFPRSVFREETQIGRSLVREETLPENDHTEILDWERASRIIETASCVAAGLCVCRHKASHLGKACDRPQRTCLSLNYAGESLSRNGLAERVTQAEAMRILSDCKEAGLAQTADNVRRNVAYICNCCGCCCELINAIKGFDLRHAIVTSNWIAAVDTTACQGCGRCAAACPVGAMAVCHDPLPHRGRGQGEGADRKVASRDDSLCIGCGVCATACKRGAIAMRSRPQRVLPPETIFDRYALMALERGKLADLLFDDPARLSHRALGRIVGLLERTPVFQAALAVEPLRSSFLNAVVREGRRRTGEMADVIG
;
A
#
# COMPACT_ATOMS: atom_id res chain seq x y z
N MET A 1 25.29 36.10 -5.23
CA MET A 1 23.92 36.54 -4.92
C MET A 1 23.40 35.61 -3.84
N GLY A 2 23.18 36.12 -2.62
CA GLY A 2 22.77 35.30 -1.49
C GLY A 2 21.37 34.75 -1.69
N HIS A 3 21.24 33.42 -1.71
CA HIS A 3 19.95 32.77 -1.60
C HIS A 3 19.36 33.15 -0.24
N ILE A 4 18.28 33.92 -0.22
CA ILE A 4 17.48 34.11 1.00
C ILE A 4 16.88 32.74 1.31
N ASN A 5 17.56 31.98 2.17
CA ASN A 5 17.13 30.68 2.64
C ASN A 5 15.90 30.90 3.52
N ASN A 6 14.71 30.78 2.92
CA ASN A 6 13.44 30.86 3.64
C ASN A 6 12.98 29.41 3.87
N PRO A 7 13.32 28.81 5.03
CA PRO A 7 13.03 27.40 5.29
C PRO A 7 11.54 27.09 5.13
N ASP A 8 10.64 28.00 5.52
CA ASP A 8 9.20 27.83 5.36
C ASP A 8 8.77 27.70 3.89
N ARG A 9 9.50 28.36 2.97
CA ARG A 9 9.26 28.20 1.53
C ARG A 9 9.72 26.83 1.05
N ALA A 10 10.87 26.34 1.49
CA ALA A 10 11.40 25.04 1.08
C ALA A 10 10.44 23.90 1.47
N TYR A 11 10.00 23.86 2.73
CA TYR A 11 9.06 22.84 3.21
C TYR A 11 7.70 22.92 2.52
N ARG A 12 7.20 24.13 2.23
CA ARG A 12 5.94 24.30 1.47
C ARG A 12 6.06 23.76 0.05
N LEU A 13 7.19 24.01 -0.63
CA LEU A 13 7.42 23.47 -1.98
C LEU A 13 7.58 21.95 -1.97
N LEU A 14 8.24 21.40 -0.96
CA LEU A 14 8.34 19.96 -0.76
C LEU A 14 6.96 19.32 -0.51
N GLN A 15 6.14 19.90 0.35
CA GLN A 15 4.77 19.45 0.57
C GLN A 15 3.97 19.46 -0.75
N GLN A 16 4.01 20.54 -1.51
CA GLN A 16 3.31 20.64 -2.79
C GLN A 16 3.82 19.62 -3.81
N ARG A 17 5.12 19.30 -3.78
CA ARG A 17 5.71 18.25 -4.62
C ARG A 17 5.17 16.88 -4.23
N LEU A 18 5.17 16.55 -2.94
CA LEU A 18 4.65 15.28 -2.42
C LEU A 18 3.15 15.13 -2.70
N ASP A 19 2.39 16.22 -2.65
CA ASP A 19 0.95 16.19 -2.88
C ASP A 19 0.56 15.91 -4.33
N ARG A 20 1.46 16.17 -5.28
CA ARG A 20 1.28 15.76 -6.69
C ARG A 20 1.43 14.27 -6.93
N HIS A 21 2.06 13.54 -5.99
CA HIS A 21 2.11 12.09 -6.09
C HIS A 21 0.70 11.49 -6.02
N LEU A 22 0.51 10.30 -6.60
CA LEU A 22 -0.79 9.63 -6.72
C LEU A 22 -1.49 9.39 -5.37
N THR A 23 -0.73 9.22 -4.28
CA THR A 23 -1.27 9.04 -2.92
C THR A 23 -1.62 10.35 -2.21
N GLY A 24 -1.19 11.50 -2.76
CA GLY A 24 -1.34 12.81 -2.11
C GLY A 24 -0.48 12.99 -0.86
N ALA A 25 -0.48 14.22 -0.36
CA ALA A 25 0.14 14.66 0.88
C ALA A 25 -0.53 15.98 1.34
N PRO A 26 -1.81 15.95 1.75
CA PRO A 26 -2.55 17.17 2.12
C PRO A 26 -1.80 18.01 3.16
N GLU A 27 -1.81 19.32 2.98
CA GLU A 27 -1.13 20.26 3.88
C GLU A 27 -1.75 20.26 5.27
N SER A 28 -0.89 20.24 6.29
CA SER A 28 -1.26 20.51 7.68
C SER A 28 -0.05 20.99 8.47
N PRO A 29 -0.24 21.73 9.59
CA PRO A 29 0.86 22.09 10.48
C PRO A 29 1.65 20.87 10.97
N THR A 30 0.96 19.76 11.23
CA THR A 30 1.54 18.48 11.64
C THR A 30 2.44 17.90 10.54
N PHE A 31 2.00 17.94 9.30
CA PHE A 31 2.80 17.48 8.16
C PHE A 31 4.03 18.35 7.92
N THR A 32 3.93 19.66 8.06
CA THR A 32 5.09 20.55 7.96
C THR A 32 6.14 20.23 9.03
N LYS A 33 5.73 19.98 10.27
CA LYS A 33 6.65 19.55 11.35
C LYS A 33 7.27 18.18 11.06
N LEU A 34 6.51 17.27 10.45
CA LEU A 34 7.03 15.97 10.02
C LEU A 34 8.13 16.14 8.97
N LEU A 35 7.92 17.00 7.96
CA LEU A 35 8.95 17.30 6.96
C LEU A 35 10.19 17.92 7.61
N GLN A 36 10.03 18.86 8.54
CA GLN A 36 11.15 19.46 9.30
C GLN A 36 11.92 18.46 10.16
N SER A 37 11.28 17.36 10.57
CA SER A 37 11.93 16.31 11.36
C SER A 37 12.74 15.33 10.49
N LEU A 38 12.40 15.21 9.21
CA LEU A 38 12.97 14.23 8.28
C LEU A 38 13.90 14.84 7.24
N PHE A 39 13.74 16.12 6.93
CA PHE A 39 14.52 16.86 5.93
C PHE A 39 15.16 18.08 6.59
N SER A 40 16.46 18.27 6.39
CA SER A 40 17.06 19.59 6.61
C SER A 40 16.49 20.61 5.60
N PRO A 41 16.63 21.92 5.83
CA PRO A 41 16.23 22.92 4.84
C PRO A 41 16.86 22.68 3.45
N GLU A 42 18.15 22.35 3.42
CA GLU A 42 18.88 22.03 2.20
C GLU A 42 18.36 20.76 1.53
N ASP A 43 17.99 19.74 2.33
CA ASP A 43 17.38 18.52 1.79
C ASP A 43 16.01 18.80 1.18
N ALA A 44 15.21 19.65 1.82
CA ALA A 44 13.89 20.02 1.33
C ALA A 44 13.96 20.79 0.00
N GLU A 45 14.97 21.66 -0.14
CA GLU A 45 15.24 22.37 -1.41
C GLU A 45 15.62 21.42 -2.54
N LEU A 46 16.46 20.42 -2.28
CA LEU A 46 16.82 19.41 -3.28
C LEU A 46 15.63 18.48 -3.58
N ALA A 47 14.99 17.94 -2.54
CA ALA A 47 13.90 16.97 -2.65
C ALA A 47 12.70 17.51 -3.44
N CYS A 48 12.35 18.79 -3.30
CA CYS A 48 11.22 19.38 -4.04
C CYS A 48 11.44 19.44 -5.57
N GLN A 49 12.70 19.27 -6.01
CA GLN A 49 13.12 19.25 -7.41
C GLN A 49 13.28 17.82 -7.96
N ILE A 50 13.22 16.79 -7.12
CA ILE A 50 13.26 15.39 -7.56
C ILE A 50 11.87 15.00 -8.09
N PRO A 51 11.76 14.40 -9.29
CA PRO A 51 10.50 13.86 -9.80
C PRO A 51 9.93 12.77 -8.89
N THR A 52 8.62 12.67 -8.82
CA THR A 52 7.89 11.55 -8.18
C THR A 52 7.87 10.28 -9.04
N THR A 53 8.25 10.39 -10.31
CA THR A 53 8.43 9.30 -11.27
C THR A 53 9.91 8.90 -11.38
N LEU A 54 10.16 7.61 -11.64
CA LEU A 54 11.52 7.10 -11.78
C LEU A 54 12.25 7.79 -12.93
N THR A 55 13.36 8.43 -12.59
CA THR A 55 14.15 9.24 -13.52
C THR A 55 15.60 8.76 -13.52
N PRO A 56 16.21 8.50 -14.69
CA PRO A 56 17.64 8.15 -14.77
C PRO A 56 18.51 9.20 -14.10
N LEU A 57 19.52 8.78 -13.34
CA LEU A 57 20.44 9.68 -12.63
C LEU A 57 21.08 10.71 -13.57
N GLU A 58 21.47 10.29 -14.78
CA GLU A 58 22.09 11.14 -15.79
C GLU A 58 21.14 12.28 -16.22
N LYS A 59 19.86 11.97 -16.40
CA LYS A 59 18.83 12.95 -16.74
C LYS A 59 18.58 13.91 -15.57
N LEU A 60 18.50 13.40 -14.35
CA LEU A 60 18.28 14.20 -13.14
C LEU A 60 19.46 15.15 -12.89
N SER A 61 20.70 14.66 -13.03
CA SER A 61 21.93 15.47 -12.93
C SER A 61 21.91 16.62 -13.93
N ALA A 62 21.57 16.37 -15.20
CA ALA A 62 21.46 17.40 -16.22
C ALA A 62 20.36 18.44 -15.92
N GLN A 63 19.21 18.00 -15.39
CA GLN A 63 18.09 18.88 -15.02
C GLN A 63 18.44 19.79 -13.85
N LEU A 64 19.07 19.24 -12.80
CA LEU A 64 19.43 19.96 -11.58
C LEU A 64 20.71 20.79 -11.75
N LYS A 65 21.50 20.54 -12.80
CA LYS A 65 22.82 21.13 -13.03
C LYS A 65 23.80 20.84 -11.87
N ILE A 66 23.66 19.67 -11.26
CA ILE A 66 24.55 19.16 -10.22
C ILE A 66 25.41 18.05 -10.84
N PRO A 67 26.75 18.06 -10.66
CA PRO A 67 27.62 16.98 -11.13
C PRO A 67 27.10 15.60 -10.70
N ARG A 68 27.22 14.61 -11.59
CA ARG A 68 26.62 13.27 -11.42
C ARG A 68 27.08 12.57 -10.14
N ASP A 69 28.37 12.64 -9.85
CA ASP A 69 29.01 12.10 -8.65
C ASP A 69 28.49 12.78 -7.37
N VAL A 70 28.49 14.11 -7.34
CA VAL A 70 27.98 14.88 -6.20
C VAL A 70 26.50 14.60 -5.93
N LEU A 71 25.68 14.52 -7.00
CA LEU A 71 24.28 14.18 -6.88
C LEU A 71 24.09 12.72 -6.44
N SER A 72 24.92 11.80 -6.96
CA SER A 72 24.89 10.39 -6.61
C SER A 72 25.06 10.18 -5.11
N ASP A 73 26.04 10.85 -4.49
CA ASP A 73 26.34 10.73 -3.07
C ASP A 73 25.19 11.26 -2.20
N ARG A 74 24.62 12.42 -2.55
CA ARG A 74 23.43 12.97 -1.86
C ARG A 74 22.22 12.03 -1.98
N LEU A 75 22.05 11.39 -3.13
CA LEU A 75 20.93 10.47 -3.34
C LEU A 75 21.12 9.12 -2.62
N VAL A 76 22.37 8.66 -2.40
CA VAL A 76 22.63 7.52 -1.52
C VAL A 76 22.20 7.83 -0.10
N GLU A 77 22.61 8.98 0.45
CA GLU A 77 22.19 9.43 1.79
C GLU A 77 20.66 9.54 1.90
N PHE A 78 20.00 10.09 0.88
CA PHE A 78 18.53 10.17 0.84
C PHE A 78 17.89 8.77 0.81
N ALA A 79 18.46 7.83 0.06
CA ALA A 79 17.94 6.48 -0.05
C ALA A 79 18.10 5.71 1.28
N GLU A 80 19.25 5.83 1.94
CA GLU A 80 19.49 5.30 3.29
C GLU A 80 18.50 5.89 4.29
N ARG A 81 18.19 7.19 4.20
CA ARG A 81 17.18 7.84 5.06
C ARG A 81 15.73 7.51 4.65
N GLY A 82 15.50 6.89 3.49
CA GLY A 82 14.18 6.52 2.97
C GLY A 82 13.44 7.64 2.21
N LEU A 83 14.12 8.72 1.86
CA LEU A 83 13.54 9.93 1.27
C LEU A 83 13.39 9.84 -0.26
N VAL A 84 14.12 8.92 -0.90
CA VAL A 84 13.99 8.60 -2.33
C VAL A 84 13.91 7.09 -2.53
N PHE A 85 13.24 6.68 -3.61
CA PHE A 85 13.47 5.38 -4.20
C PHE A 85 14.71 5.44 -5.07
N ASP A 86 15.60 4.47 -4.90
CA ASP A 86 16.81 4.31 -5.68
C ASP A 86 16.88 2.88 -6.20
N ILE A 87 16.77 2.71 -7.51
CA ILE A 87 16.63 1.42 -8.17
C ILE A 87 17.72 1.30 -9.23
N CYS A 88 18.35 0.13 -9.33
CA CYS A 88 19.26 -0.17 -10.43
C CYS A 88 18.62 -1.23 -11.31
N SER A 89 18.58 -0.99 -12.61
CA SER A 89 18.14 -1.99 -13.60
C SER A 89 19.02 -1.90 -14.83
N ASN A 90 19.48 -3.05 -15.33
CA ASN A 90 20.32 -3.17 -16.53
C ASN A 90 21.54 -2.23 -16.54
N GLY A 91 22.12 -1.94 -15.37
CA GLY A 91 23.25 -1.03 -15.21
C GLY A 91 22.89 0.46 -15.12
N THR A 92 21.63 0.83 -15.32
CA THR A 92 21.13 2.21 -15.19
C THR A 92 20.53 2.42 -13.80
N ARG A 93 20.88 3.54 -13.14
CA ARG A 93 20.33 3.95 -11.84
C ARG A 93 19.17 4.92 -12.05
N TYR A 94 18.01 4.59 -11.48
CA TYR A 94 16.79 5.38 -11.51
C TYR A 94 16.45 5.86 -10.10
N VAL A 95 16.04 7.12 -10.00
CA VAL A 95 15.68 7.74 -8.73
C VAL A 95 14.34 8.43 -8.83
N SER A 96 13.53 8.35 -7.78
CA SER A 96 12.33 9.17 -7.60
C SER A 96 12.16 9.59 -6.15
N LEU A 97 11.49 10.71 -5.92
CA LEU A 97 11.13 11.14 -4.57
C LEU A 97 10.20 10.11 -3.94
N SER A 98 10.48 9.71 -2.69
CA SER A 98 9.58 8.81 -1.96
C SER A 98 8.25 9.51 -1.68
N PRO A 99 7.11 8.87 -1.98
CA PRO A 99 5.82 9.36 -1.53
C PRO A 99 5.64 9.19 -0.02
N VAL A 100 4.55 9.73 0.53
CA VAL A 100 4.25 9.56 1.96
C VAL A 100 3.95 8.09 2.30
N MET A 101 3.03 7.45 1.57
CA MET A 101 2.63 6.06 1.78
C MET A 101 3.14 5.16 0.65
N ILE A 102 3.58 3.96 0.99
CA ILE A 102 4.50 3.12 0.19
C ILE A 102 5.75 3.94 -0.18
N GLY A 103 6.32 4.60 0.82
CA GLY A 103 7.47 5.48 0.67
C GLY A 103 8.10 5.81 2.01
N PHE A 104 8.32 7.09 2.30
CA PHE A 104 9.15 7.46 3.45
C PHE A 104 8.49 7.14 4.80
N PHE A 105 7.16 6.99 4.89
CA PHE A 105 6.53 6.43 6.09
C PHE A 105 7.05 5.02 6.37
N GLU A 106 6.96 4.12 5.39
CA GLU A 106 7.45 2.75 5.49
C GLU A 106 8.95 2.73 5.74
N PHE A 107 9.73 3.43 4.93
CA PHE A 107 11.19 3.36 4.98
C PHE A 107 11.76 3.97 6.26
N THR A 108 11.02 4.85 6.93
CA THR A 108 11.39 5.35 8.25
C THR A 108 11.29 4.27 9.33
N PHE A 109 10.26 3.42 9.30
CA PHE A 109 9.98 2.44 10.36
C PHE A 109 10.28 0.98 9.99
N MET A 110 10.76 0.67 8.79
CA MET A 110 11.15 -0.71 8.42
C MET A 110 12.40 -1.23 9.13
N ARG A 111 13.15 -0.36 9.80
CA ARG A 111 14.33 -0.69 10.60
C ARG A 111 14.37 0.16 11.86
N THR A 112 15.18 -0.25 12.84
CA THR A 112 15.62 0.63 13.93
C THR A 112 16.69 1.58 13.42
N ARG A 113 16.63 2.84 13.84
CA ARG A 113 17.55 3.90 13.43
C ARG A 113 17.68 4.95 14.53
N ASP A 114 18.86 5.54 14.66
CA ASP A 114 19.20 6.50 15.72
C ASP A 114 19.43 7.93 15.18
N ASP A 115 19.37 8.09 13.85
CA ASP A 115 19.60 9.34 13.14
C ASP A 115 18.33 10.21 12.98
N ALA A 116 17.23 9.84 13.66
CA ALA A 116 15.98 10.61 13.69
C ALA A 116 15.27 10.49 15.05
N PRO A 117 14.51 11.52 15.50
CA PRO A 117 13.77 11.48 16.75
C PRO A 117 12.50 10.60 16.61
N MET A 118 12.69 9.28 16.59
CA MET A 118 11.66 8.31 16.19
C MET A 118 10.35 8.39 16.99
N ALA A 119 10.41 8.73 18.28
CA ALA A 119 9.21 8.94 19.10
C ALA A 119 8.37 10.14 18.63
N GLU A 120 9.02 11.26 18.31
CA GLU A 120 8.33 12.45 17.81
C GLU A 120 7.83 12.21 16.38
N VAL A 121 8.64 11.60 15.52
CA VAL A 121 8.24 11.23 14.15
C VAL A 121 7.02 10.28 14.18
N ALA A 122 7.00 9.29 15.07
CA ALA A 122 5.86 8.40 15.25
C ALA A 122 4.61 9.14 15.71
N ARG A 123 4.76 10.12 16.62
CA ARG A 123 3.65 10.96 17.11
C ARG A 123 3.08 11.82 15.98
N LEU A 124 3.93 12.44 15.18
CA LEU A 124 3.53 13.27 14.04
C LEU A 124 2.82 12.45 12.96
N PHE A 125 3.30 11.24 12.66
CA PHE A 125 2.59 10.34 11.74
C PHE A 125 1.26 9.84 12.30
N GLU A 126 1.18 9.51 13.60
CA GLU A 126 -0.09 9.14 14.24
C GLU A 126 -1.12 10.26 14.10
N GLU A 127 -0.72 11.49 14.42
CA GLU A 127 -1.58 12.67 14.31
C GLU A 127 -1.97 12.92 12.85
N TYR A 128 -1.01 12.93 11.92
CA TYR A 128 -1.28 13.19 10.50
C TYR A 128 -2.19 12.14 9.84
N MET A 129 -2.06 10.87 10.23
CA MET A 129 -2.82 9.77 9.61
C MET A 129 -4.15 9.47 10.32
N ARG A 130 -4.33 9.87 11.58
CA ARG A 130 -5.50 9.46 12.39
C ARG A 130 -6.32 10.59 13.00
N SER A 131 -5.80 11.82 13.09
CA SER A 131 -6.54 12.91 13.72
C SER A 131 -7.69 13.45 12.86
N ASP A 132 -7.56 13.34 11.53
CA ASP A 132 -8.63 13.66 10.58
C ASP A 132 -8.58 12.72 9.36
N ASP A 133 -9.56 12.83 8.48
CA ASP A 133 -9.71 11.94 7.33
C ASP A 133 -9.06 12.46 6.04
N ARG A 134 -8.36 13.61 6.06
CA ARG A 134 -7.82 14.24 4.84
C ARG A 134 -6.77 13.37 4.18
N PHE A 135 -5.78 12.91 4.92
CA PHE A 135 -4.74 12.03 4.39
C PHE A 135 -5.30 10.64 4.02
N PRO A 136 -6.04 9.93 4.90
CA PRO A 136 -6.68 8.66 4.54
C PRO A 136 -7.55 8.74 3.27
N ARG A 137 -8.36 9.79 3.12
CA ARG A 137 -9.16 9.99 1.91
C ARG A 137 -8.31 10.31 0.68
N SER A 138 -7.20 11.03 0.82
CA SER A 138 -6.30 11.28 -0.32
C SER A 138 -5.72 9.99 -0.91
N VAL A 139 -5.48 8.97 -0.06
CA VAL A 139 -4.95 7.68 -0.49
C VAL A 139 -6.07 6.75 -0.96
N PHE A 140 -7.11 6.56 -0.13
CA PHE A 140 -8.02 5.42 -0.22
C PHE A 140 -9.43 5.73 -0.73
N ARG A 141 -9.71 6.96 -1.16
CA ARG A 141 -11.09 7.34 -1.57
C ARG A 141 -11.55 6.70 -2.86
N GLU A 142 -10.68 6.63 -3.88
CA GLU A 142 -11.05 6.14 -5.21
C GLU A 142 -11.11 4.61 -5.29
N GLU A 143 -11.36 4.02 -6.46
CA GLU A 143 -11.52 2.57 -6.63
C GLU A 143 -10.18 1.81 -6.55
N THR A 144 -9.16 2.24 -7.30
CA THR A 144 -7.88 1.54 -7.39
C THR A 144 -7.03 1.82 -6.13
N GLN A 145 -6.80 0.80 -5.31
CA GLN A 145 -5.93 0.88 -4.14
C GLN A 145 -4.51 0.36 -4.38
N ILE A 146 -3.61 0.78 -3.49
CA ILE A 146 -2.22 0.30 -3.40
C ILE A 146 -2.11 -1.17 -2.96
N GLY A 147 -3.04 -1.65 -2.12
CA GLY A 147 -2.95 -2.95 -1.48
C GLY A 147 -4.19 -3.81 -1.69
N ARG A 148 -3.98 -5.12 -1.81
CA ARG A 148 -5.04 -6.14 -1.82
C ARG A 148 -4.89 -7.13 -0.68
N SER A 149 -5.99 -7.75 -0.26
CA SER A 149 -5.97 -8.89 0.65
C SER A 149 -5.58 -10.14 -0.10
N LEU A 150 -4.75 -10.99 0.52
CA LEU A 150 -4.51 -12.36 0.10
C LEU A 150 -5.31 -13.30 1.01
N VAL A 151 -5.87 -14.36 0.44
CA VAL A 151 -6.58 -15.39 1.20
C VAL A 151 -5.57 -16.35 1.85
N ARG A 152 -5.91 -16.89 3.02
CA ARG A 152 -5.18 -18.04 3.57
C ARG A 152 -5.47 -19.28 2.76
N GLU A 153 -4.47 -19.76 2.05
CA GLU A 153 -4.54 -20.93 1.17
C GLU A 153 -5.09 -22.16 1.91
N GLU A 154 -4.76 -22.32 3.19
CA GLU A 154 -5.20 -23.45 4.03
C GLU A 154 -6.69 -23.41 4.42
N THR A 155 -7.39 -22.34 4.06
CA THR A 155 -8.82 -22.14 4.38
C THR A 155 -9.73 -22.30 3.17
N LEU A 156 -9.14 -22.64 2.02
CA LEU A 156 -9.84 -22.92 0.78
C LEU A 156 -10.36 -24.36 0.78
N PRO A 157 -11.50 -24.65 0.13
CA PRO A 157 -12.01 -26.01 0.05
C PRO A 157 -11.13 -26.87 -0.86
N GLU A 158 -10.75 -28.07 -0.43
CA GLU A 158 -9.93 -29.02 -1.21
C GLU A 158 -10.58 -29.45 -2.55
N ASN A 159 -11.92 -29.37 -2.64
CA ASN A 159 -12.72 -29.86 -3.77
C ASN A 159 -13.40 -28.75 -4.58
N ASP A 160 -13.11 -27.47 -4.31
CA ASP A 160 -13.63 -26.38 -5.14
C ASP A 160 -12.77 -26.28 -6.40
N HIS A 161 -13.33 -26.65 -7.56
CA HIS A 161 -12.67 -26.57 -8.87
C HIS A 161 -12.33 -25.11 -9.29
N THR A 162 -12.62 -24.14 -8.44
CA THR A 162 -12.13 -22.77 -8.56
C THR A 162 -10.62 -22.74 -8.31
N GLU A 163 -9.82 -22.85 -9.38
CA GLU A 163 -8.38 -22.64 -9.33
C GLU A 163 -8.07 -21.30 -8.65
N ILE A 164 -7.42 -21.35 -7.48
CA ILE A 164 -6.82 -20.17 -6.89
C ILE A 164 -5.69 -19.71 -7.83
N LEU A 165 -5.73 -18.45 -8.22
CA LEU A 165 -4.78 -17.92 -9.20
C LEU A 165 -3.43 -17.68 -8.51
N ASP A 166 -2.33 -17.83 -9.25
CA ASP A 166 -0.97 -17.71 -8.72
C ASP A 166 -0.73 -16.36 -8.00
N TRP A 167 -1.33 -15.28 -8.48
CA TRP A 167 -1.23 -13.95 -7.88
C TRP A 167 -2.08 -13.76 -6.62
N GLU A 168 -2.90 -14.73 -6.24
CA GLU A 168 -3.68 -14.73 -5.00
C GLU A 168 -2.99 -15.48 -3.86
N ARG A 169 -1.98 -16.28 -4.19
CA ARG A 169 -1.25 -17.14 -3.26
C ARG A 169 -0.03 -16.42 -2.71
N ALA A 170 -0.03 -16.16 -1.41
CA ALA A 170 1.11 -15.55 -0.74
C ALA A 170 2.37 -16.44 -0.88
N SER A 171 2.20 -17.76 -0.81
CA SER A 171 3.29 -18.73 -1.03
C SER A 171 3.91 -18.57 -2.41
N ARG A 172 3.08 -18.59 -3.46
CA ARG A 172 3.52 -18.49 -4.85
C ARG A 172 4.25 -17.18 -5.13
N ILE A 173 3.72 -16.06 -4.63
CA ILE A 173 4.36 -14.75 -4.77
C ILE A 173 5.78 -14.75 -4.17
N ILE A 174 5.97 -15.36 -3.00
CA ILE A 174 7.29 -15.51 -2.37
C ILE A 174 8.17 -16.46 -3.19
N GLU A 175 7.60 -17.56 -3.67
CA GLU A 175 8.34 -18.58 -4.42
C GLU A 175 8.92 -18.07 -5.73
N THR A 176 8.19 -17.20 -6.42
CA THR A 176 8.59 -16.68 -7.73
C THR A 176 9.35 -15.35 -7.65
N ALA A 177 9.55 -14.80 -6.45
CA ALA A 177 10.21 -13.51 -6.29
C ALA A 177 11.71 -13.60 -6.64
N SER A 178 12.22 -12.64 -7.43
CA SER A 178 13.66 -12.58 -7.78
C SER A 178 14.54 -12.23 -6.57
N CYS A 179 13.97 -11.52 -5.61
CA CYS A 179 14.60 -11.10 -4.37
C CYS A 179 13.55 -11.01 -3.28
N VAL A 180 13.92 -11.38 -2.05
CA VAL A 180 13.10 -11.20 -0.86
C VAL A 180 13.94 -10.53 0.22
N ALA A 181 13.41 -9.48 0.84
CA ALA A 181 13.99 -8.81 1.98
C ALA A 181 12.96 -8.66 3.10
N ALA A 182 13.37 -8.90 4.34
CA ALA A 182 12.54 -8.79 5.53
C ALA A 182 12.88 -7.51 6.31
N GLY A 183 11.84 -6.76 6.69
CA GLY A 183 11.93 -5.60 7.56
C GLY A 183 10.94 -5.68 8.72
N LEU A 184 11.03 -4.69 9.60
CA LEU A 184 10.06 -4.49 10.68
C LEU A 184 8.70 -4.09 10.10
N CYS A 185 7.62 -4.52 10.75
CA CYS A 185 6.28 -4.06 10.44
C CYS A 185 6.16 -2.57 10.78
N VAL A 186 6.15 -1.75 9.74
CA VAL A 186 6.09 -0.28 9.79
C VAL A 186 5.08 0.22 10.82
N CYS A 187 3.82 -0.22 10.70
CA CYS A 187 2.75 0.29 11.57
C CYS A 187 2.92 -0.15 13.02
N ARG A 188 3.45 -1.37 13.26
CA ARG A 188 3.67 -1.89 14.61
C ARG A 188 4.91 -1.27 15.25
N HIS A 189 5.95 -0.99 14.47
CA HIS A 189 7.14 -0.30 14.93
C HIS A 189 6.86 1.19 15.22
N LYS A 190 6.07 1.87 14.39
CA LYS A 190 5.51 3.19 14.75
C LYS A 190 4.77 3.11 16.10
N ALA A 191 3.89 2.12 16.26
CA ALA A 191 3.11 1.96 17.49
C ALA A 191 3.98 1.66 18.72
N SER A 192 5.14 0.99 18.59
CA SER A 192 6.03 0.73 19.73
C SER A 192 6.66 2.01 20.28
N HIS A 193 7.02 2.95 19.41
CA HIS A 193 7.47 4.28 19.83
C HIS A 193 6.42 5.09 20.60
N LEU A 194 5.14 4.69 20.50
CA LEU A 194 4.01 5.31 21.20
C LEU A 194 3.53 4.49 22.40
N GLY A 195 4.18 3.36 22.72
CA GLY A 195 3.71 2.44 23.77
C GLY A 195 2.40 1.72 23.44
N LYS A 196 2.03 1.60 22.16
CA LYS A 196 0.75 1.06 21.66
C LYS A 196 0.89 -0.19 20.79
N ALA A 197 2.10 -0.74 20.64
CA ALA A 197 2.32 -1.94 19.83
C ALA A 197 1.64 -3.16 20.48
N CYS A 198 1.13 -4.07 19.64
CA CYS A 198 0.73 -5.40 20.08
C CYS A 198 1.94 -6.36 20.13
N ASP A 199 1.77 -7.49 20.81
CA ASP A 199 2.84 -8.49 21.03
C ASP A 199 3.12 -9.40 19.82
N ARG A 200 2.57 -9.10 18.64
CA ARG A 200 2.79 -9.91 17.44
C ARG A 200 4.20 -9.67 16.88
N PRO A 201 4.82 -10.67 16.21
CA PRO A 201 6.21 -10.59 15.76
C PRO A 201 6.49 -9.34 14.94
N GLN A 202 7.59 -8.62 15.20
CA GLN A 202 7.91 -7.35 14.53
C GLN A 202 8.47 -7.53 13.12
N ARG A 203 9.38 -8.48 12.90
CA ARG A 203 10.04 -8.72 11.61
C ARG A 203 9.14 -9.50 10.65
N THR A 204 8.17 -8.80 10.05
CA THR A 204 7.09 -9.42 9.27
C THR A 204 6.75 -8.68 7.97
N CYS A 205 7.43 -7.59 7.65
CA CYS A 205 7.24 -6.90 6.37
C CYS A 205 8.16 -7.54 5.33
N LEU A 206 7.60 -8.07 4.23
CA LEU A 206 8.39 -8.68 3.16
C LEU A 206 8.37 -7.75 1.95
N SER A 207 9.55 -7.30 1.53
CA SER A 207 9.77 -6.59 0.28
C SER A 207 10.28 -7.56 -0.77
N LEU A 208 9.77 -7.45 -1.99
CA LEU A 208 9.92 -8.45 -3.04
C LEU A 208 10.43 -7.82 -4.33
N ASN A 209 11.04 -8.63 -5.19
CA ASN A 209 11.49 -8.23 -6.52
C ASN A 209 12.36 -6.95 -6.47
N TYR A 210 12.12 -5.97 -7.34
CA TYR A 210 12.89 -4.72 -7.39
C TYR A 210 12.88 -3.96 -6.05
N ALA A 211 11.77 -4.01 -5.29
CA ALA A 211 11.68 -3.37 -3.99
C ALA A 211 12.55 -4.10 -2.95
N GLY A 212 12.57 -5.44 -2.99
CA GLY A 212 13.48 -6.24 -2.16
C GLY A 212 14.96 -5.89 -2.43
N GLU A 213 15.35 -5.75 -3.70
CA GLU A 213 16.71 -5.37 -4.10
C GLU A 213 17.07 -3.95 -3.65
N SER A 214 16.21 -2.97 -3.93
CA SER A 214 16.44 -1.56 -3.56
C SER A 214 16.53 -1.40 -2.04
N LEU A 215 15.56 -1.93 -1.29
CA LEU A 215 15.46 -1.74 0.15
C LEU A 215 16.58 -2.48 0.91
N SER A 216 16.99 -3.66 0.43
CA SER A 216 18.13 -4.37 1.04
C SER A 216 19.47 -3.67 0.78
N ARG A 217 19.67 -3.15 -0.43
CA ARG A 217 20.88 -2.38 -0.76
C ARG A 217 21.03 -1.13 0.09
N ASN A 218 19.92 -0.45 0.38
CA ASN A 218 19.92 0.83 1.11
C ASN A 218 19.81 0.63 2.64
N GLY A 219 19.96 -0.59 3.16
CA GLY A 219 19.91 -0.89 4.60
C GLY A 219 18.53 -0.74 5.24
N LEU A 220 17.47 -0.67 4.44
CA LEU A 220 16.08 -0.49 4.88
C LEU A 220 15.40 -1.81 5.27
N ALA A 221 15.87 -2.91 4.68
CA ALA A 221 15.44 -4.28 4.96
C ALA A 221 16.64 -5.23 4.86
N GLU A 222 16.53 -6.42 5.43
CA GLU A 222 17.56 -7.45 5.36
C GLU A 222 17.22 -8.46 4.28
N ARG A 223 18.15 -8.78 3.37
CA ARG A 223 17.91 -9.83 2.36
C ARG A 223 17.76 -11.19 3.05
N VAL A 224 16.72 -11.94 2.68
CA VAL A 224 16.43 -13.26 3.26
C VAL A 224 16.31 -14.33 2.19
N THR A 225 16.48 -15.59 2.58
CA THR A 225 16.21 -16.72 1.71
C THR A 225 14.70 -16.91 1.53
N GLN A 226 14.28 -17.53 0.42
CA GLN A 226 12.90 -17.93 0.20
C GLN A 226 12.35 -18.81 1.36
N ALA A 227 13.15 -19.77 1.85
CA ALA A 227 12.76 -20.62 2.96
C ALA A 227 12.53 -19.85 4.26
N GLU A 228 13.34 -18.82 4.53
CA GLU A 228 13.12 -17.92 5.66
C GLU A 228 11.88 -17.05 5.47
N ALA A 229 11.65 -16.50 4.29
CA ALA A 229 10.44 -15.74 3.99
C ALA A 229 9.16 -16.57 4.17
N MET A 230 9.19 -17.84 3.77
CA MET A 230 8.09 -18.79 4.00
C MET A 230 7.87 -19.08 5.49
N ARG A 231 8.94 -19.19 6.30
CA ARG A 231 8.82 -19.29 7.75
C ARG A 231 8.18 -18.05 8.36
N ILE A 232 8.64 -16.85 7.98
CA ILE A 232 8.03 -15.58 8.42
C ILE A 232 6.53 -15.55 8.09
N LEU A 233 6.15 -15.96 6.88
CA LEU A 233 4.75 -16.05 6.47
C LEU A 233 3.95 -17.02 7.36
N SER A 234 4.51 -18.19 7.68
CA SER A 234 3.89 -19.17 8.59
C SER A 234 3.68 -18.60 9.99
N ASP A 235 4.73 -18.03 10.60
CA ASP A 235 4.69 -17.43 11.93
C ASP A 235 3.63 -16.31 11.99
N CYS A 236 3.53 -15.53 10.91
CA CYS A 236 2.51 -14.50 10.79
C CYS A 236 1.08 -15.07 10.75
N LYS A 237 0.87 -16.15 9.99
CA LYS A 237 -0.43 -16.84 9.91
C LYS A 237 -0.82 -17.40 11.29
N GLU A 238 0.12 -18.01 12.01
CA GLU A 238 -0.07 -18.52 13.37
C GLU A 238 -0.39 -17.40 14.37
N ALA A 239 0.27 -16.25 14.27
CA ALA A 239 0.00 -15.06 15.08
C ALA A 239 -1.32 -14.33 14.73
N GLY A 240 -2.12 -14.88 13.81
CA GLY A 240 -3.40 -14.31 13.40
C GLY A 240 -3.30 -13.04 12.56
N LEU A 241 -2.17 -12.82 11.87
CA LEU A 241 -2.00 -11.70 10.94
C LEU A 241 -2.69 -12.00 9.60
N ALA A 242 -3.29 -10.98 9.01
CA ALA A 242 -3.86 -11.03 7.68
C ALA A 242 -2.82 -10.62 6.63
N GLN A 243 -2.69 -11.40 5.57
CA GLN A 243 -1.77 -11.10 4.47
C GLN A 243 -2.39 -10.07 3.54
N THR A 244 -1.66 -8.99 3.30
CA THR A 244 -1.95 -8.02 2.23
C THR A 244 -0.74 -7.90 1.33
N ALA A 245 -0.93 -7.57 0.06
CA ALA A 245 0.15 -7.44 -0.92
C ALA A 245 -0.07 -6.22 -1.82
N ASP A 246 0.97 -5.86 -2.58
CA ASP A 246 0.84 -4.90 -3.68
C ASP A 246 -0.28 -5.34 -4.65
N ASN A 247 -1.12 -4.40 -5.05
CA ASN A 247 -2.30 -4.68 -5.85
C ASN A 247 -1.96 -4.81 -7.35
N VAL A 248 -1.07 -5.74 -7.69
CA VAL A 248 -0.62 -6.04 -9.06
C VAL A 248 -0.41 -7.54 -9.27
N ARG A 249 -0.54 -8.06 -10.50
CA ARG A 249 -0.38 -9.51 -10.74
C ARG A 249 1.09 -9.92 -10.86
N ARG A 250 1.88 -9.11 -11.56
CA ARG A 250 3.29 -9.35 -11.85
C ARG A 250 4.18 -8.47 -10.98
N ASN A 251 5.37 -8.98 -10.65
CA ASN A 251 6.41 -8.25 -9.93
C ASN A 251 5.91 -7.51 -8.67
N VAL A 252 5.05 -8.19 -7.90
CA VAL A 252 4.51 -7.73 -6.62
C VAL A 252 5.65 -7.17 -5.75
N ALA A 253 5.54 -5.92 -5.29
CA ALA A 253 6.63 -5.26 -4.58
C ALA A 253 6.71 -5.62 -3.08
N TYR A 254 5.61 -6.06 -2.47
CA TYR A 254 5.59 -6.37 -1.04
C TYR A 254 4.48 -7.36 -0.64
N ILE A 255 4.70 -8.03 0.48
CA ILE A 255 3.69 -8.67 1.32
C ILE A 255 3.77 -8.08 2.73
N CYS A 256 2.66 -7.55 3.21
CA CYS A 256 2.47 -7.06 4.56
C CYS A 256 1.66 -8.07 5.38
N ASN A 257 2.08 -8.30 6.62
CA ASN A 257 1.39 -9.18 7.57
C ASN A 257 0.70 -8.33 8.65
N CYS A 258 -0.55 -7.97 8.38
CA CYS A 258 -1.27 -6.90 9.04
C CYS A 258 -2.07 -7.38 10.26
N CYS A 259 -2.01 -6.62 11.35
CA CYS A 259 -2.86 -6.80 12.52
C CYS A 259 -3.99 -5.75 12.55
N GLY A 260 -5.14 -6.10 13.11
CA GLY A 260 -6.30 -5.21 13.19
C GLY A 260 -6.18 -4.03 14.17
N CYS A 261 -5.08 -3.96 14.92
CA CYS A 261 -4.82 -2.91 15.91
C CYS A 261 -3.81 -1.86 15.41
N CYS A 262 -2.69 -2.26 14.80
CA CYS A 262 -1.64 -1.30 14.43
C CYS A 262 -1.72 -0.87 12.96
N CYS A 263 -2.13 -1.74 12.02
CA CYS A 263 -2.06 -1.48 10.58
C CYS A 263 -2.83 -0.22 10.15
N GLU A 264 -2.20 0.70 9.44
CA GLU A 264 -2.86 1.93 8.99
C GLU A 264 -3.94 1.68 7.94
N LEU A 265 -3.74 0.73 7.02
CA LEU A 265 -4.77 0.38 6.02
C LEU A 265 -6.03 -0.18 6.68
N ILE A 266 -5.88 -1.03 7.70
CA ILE A 266 -7.02 -1.57 8.44
C ILE A 266 -7.67 -0.50 9.33
N ASN A 267 -6.90 0.38 9.94
CA ASN A 267 -7.45 1.49 10.71
C ASN A 267 -8.17 2.51 9.81
N ALA A 268 -7.79 2.66 8.54
CA ALA A 268 -8.56 3.44 7.59
C ALA A 268 -9.97 2.87 7.36
N ILE A 269 -10.10 1.55 7.23
CA ILE A 269 -11.39 0.85 7.14
C ILE A 269 -12.23 1.10 8.39
N LYS A 270 -11.65 0.90 9.57
CA LYS A 270 -12.37 0.93 10.85
C LYS A 270 -12.69 2.34 11.36
N GLY A 271 -11.78 3.29 11.13
CA GLY A 271 -11.84 4.64 11.71
C GLY A 271 -12.50 5.69 10.82
N PHE A 272 -12.48 5.50 9.50
CA PHE A 272 -12.95 6.51 8.54
C PHE A 272 -14.02 6.00 7.56
N ASP A 273 -14.58 4.81 7.81
CA ASP A 273 -15.56 4.14 6.94
C ASP A 273 -15.08 3.97 5.49
N LEU A 274 -13.76 3.89 5.29
CA LEU A 274 -13.12 3.65 3.99
C LEU A 274 -13.07 2.15 3.71
N ARG A 275 -14.25 1.53 3.54
CA ARG A 275 -14.44 0.07 3.48
C ARG A 275 -13.61 -0.63 2.41
N HIS A 276 -13.23 0.09 1.36
CA HIS A 276 -12.45 -0.40 0.22
C HIS A 276 -10.96 -0.04 0.28
N ALA A 277 -10.43 0.49 1.39
CA ALA A 277 -9.01 0.86 1.50
C ALA A 277 -8.04 -0.32 1.28
N ILE A 278 -8.53 -1.56 1.41
CA ILE A 278 -7.84 -2.77 0.98
C ILE A 278 -8.75 -3.46 -0.04
N VAL A 279 -8.23 -3.72 -1.25
CA VAL A 279 -8.96 -4.49 -2.26
C VAL A 279 -9.23 -5.89 -1.73
N THR A 280 -10.47 -6.36 -1.85
CA THR A 280 -10.88 -7.69 -1.42
C THR A 280 -10.15 -8.78 -2.23
N SER A 281 -9.92 -9.94 -1.61
CA SER A 281 -9.57 -11.14 -2.38
C SER A 281 -10.80 -11.65 -3.15
N ASN A 282 -10.61 -12.59 -4.08
CA ASN A 282 -11.72 -13.28 -4.73
C ASN A 282 -12.46 -14.26 -3.81
N TRP A 283 -12.15 -14.27 -2.52
CA TRP A 283 -12.71 -15.18 -1.54
C TRP A 283 -13.49 -14.43 -0.46
N ILE A 284 -14.45 -15.10 0.14
CA ILE A 284 -15.28 -14.56 1.21
C ILE A 284 -15.63 -15.65 2.24
N ALA A 285 -15.64 -15.30 3.53
CA ALA A 285 -15.80 -16.27 4.61
C ALA A 285 -17.27 -16.68 4.78
N ALA A 286 -17.65 -17.91 4.45
CA ALA A 286 -19.01 -18.42 4.65
C ALA A 286 -19.13 -19.12 6.01
N VAL A 287 -20.18 -18.78 6.77
CA VAL A 287 -20.48 -19.41 8.07
C VAL A 287 -21.52 -20.52 7.87
N ASP A 288 -21.22 -21.72 8.34
CA ASP A 288 -22.20 -22.78 8.54
C ASP A 288 -22.86 -22.59 9.90
N THR A 289 -24.08 -22.06 9.91
CA THR A 289 -24.85 -21.80 11.14
C THR A 289 -25.21 -23.09 11.86
N THR A 290 -25.26 -24.25 11.18
CA THR A 290 -25.60 -25.53 11.80
C THR A 290 -24.45 -26.08 12.64
N ALA A 291 -23.20 -25.90 12.19
CA ALA A 291 -21.99 -26.27 12.93
C ALA A 291 -21.54 -25.18 13.92
N CYS A 292 -22.00 -23.94 13.75
CA CYS A 292 -21.61 -22.82 14.59
C CYS A 292 -22.23 -22.89 16.00
N GLN A 293 -21.41 -22.62 17.02
CA GLN A 293 -21.83 -22.56 18.43
C GLN A 293 -21.79 -21.14 19.01
N GLY A 294 -21.59 -20.12 18.18
CA GLY A 294 -21.60 -18.72 18.63
C GLY A 294 -20.47 -18.33 19.59
N CYS A 295 -19.35 -19.06 19.62
CA CYS A 295 -18.27 -18.82 20.61
C CYS A 295 -17.48 -17.51 20.45
N GLY A 296 -17.68 -16.75 19.37
CA GLY A 296 -17.08 -15.42 19.17
C GLY A 296 -15.59 -15.38 18.79
N ARG A 297 -14.86 -16.50 18.75
CA ARG A 297 -13.42 -16.51 18.37
C ARG A 297 -13.15 -15.90 16.99
N CYS A 298 -14.03 -16.15 16.02
CA CYS A 298 -13.94 -15.56 14.69
C CYS A 298 -14.15 -14.04 14.69
N ALA A 299 -15.01 -13.52 15.57
CA ALA A 299 -15.23 -12.09 15.75
C ALA A 299 -13.99 -11.41 16.34
N ALA A 300 -13.42 -11.98 17.40
CA ALA A 300 -12.20 -11.49 18.04
C ALA A 300 -10.97 -11.54 17.09
N ALA A 301 -10.90 -12.54 16.21
CA ALA A 301 -9.79 -12.71 15.27
C ALA A 301 -9.93 -11.83 14.02
N CYS A 302 -11.10 -11.27 13.71
CA CYS A 302 -11.32 -10.56 12.46
C CYS A 302 -10.56 -9.21 12.45
N PRO A 303 -9.57 -9.02 11.55
CA PRO A 303 -8.74 -7.81 11.58
C PRO A 303 -9.54 -6.54 11.31
N VAL A 304 -10.52 -6.62 10.41
CA VAL A 304 -11.34 -5.50 9.93
C VAL A 304 -12.68 -5.39 10.65
N GLY A 305 -12.97 -6.26 11.62
CA GLY A 305 -14.23 -6.24 12.37
C GLY A 305 -15.47 -6.69 11.58
N ALA A 306 -15.30 -7.41 10.47
CA ALA A 306 -16.40 -7.90 9.64
C ALA A 306 -17.17 -9.11 10.22
N MET A 307 -16.76 -9.65 11.36
CA MET A 307 -17.39 -10.82 11.98
C MET A 307 -18.02 -10.44 13.32
N ALA A 308 -19.27 -10.83 13.55
CA ALA A 308 -20.00 -10.61 14.80
C ALA A 308 -20.67 -11.90 15.29
N VAL A 309 -21.17 -11.91 16.52
CA VAL A 309 -22.05 -12.97 17.03
C VAL A 309 -23.44 -12.39 17.18
N CYS A 310 -24.43 -13.01 16.54
CA CYS A 310 -25.83 -12.60 16.57
C CYS A 310 -26.72 -13.80 16.91
N HIS A 311 -28.00 -13.52 17.17
CA HIS A 311 -29.02 -14.56 17.29
C HIS A 311 -29.18 -15.29 15.94
N ASP A 312 -29.42 -16.60 16.00
CA ASP A 312 -29.63 -17.42 14.81
C ASP A 312 -30.92 -16.98 14.11
N PRO A 313 -30.84 -16.47 12.86
CA PRO A 313 -32.02 -16.01 12.14
C PRO A 313 -32.89 -17.18 11.63
N LEU A 314 -32.42 -18.43 11.70
CA LEU A 314 -33.18 -19.60 11.23
C LEU A 314 -34.01 -20.24 12.36
N PRO A 315 -35.36 -20.29 12.22
CA PRO A 315 -36.17 -21.09 13.12
C PRO A 315 -35.87 -22.59 12.92
N HIS A 316 -35.62 -23.26 14.04
CA HIS A 316 -35.06 -24.61 14.17
C HIS A 316 -35.47 -25.63 13.07
N ARG A 317 -34.48 -26.16 12.33
CA ARG A 317 -34.60 -27.43 11.57
C ARG A 317 -33.51 -28.41 12.01
N GLY A 318 -33.69 -29.08 13.16
CA GLY A 318 -32.79 -30.16 13.60
C GLY A 318 -32.99 -30.61 15.05
N ARG A 319 -33.16 -31.92 15.25
CA ARG A 319 -33.72 -32.63 16.42
C ARG A 319 -33.01 -32.39 17.77
N GLY A 320 -33.82 -32.17 18.81
CA GLY A 320 -33.50 -32.62 20.17
C GLY A 320 -33.15 -31.56 21.22
N GLN A 321 -33.25 -30.26 20.91
CA GLN A 321 -33.10 -29.20 21.92
C GLN A 321 -34.35 -28.32 21.88
N GLY A 322 -34.92 -28.09 23.06
CA GLY A 322 -36.27 -27.56 23.25
C GLY A 322 -36.58 -26.30 22.46
N GLU A 323 -37.87 -26.14 22.16
CA GLU A 323 -38.47 -24.95 21.57
C GLU A 323 -38.00 -23.70 22.36
N GLY A 324 -37.33 -22.76 21.69
CA GLY A 324 -37.01 -21.45 22.27
C GLY A 324 -35.59 -21.24 22.81
N ALA A 325 -34.61 -22.09 22.50
CA ALA A 325 -33.22 -21.80 22.86
C ALA A 325 -32.67 -20.65 22.01
N ASP A 326 -32.27 -19.57 22.68
CA ASP A 326 -31.66 -18.35 22.14
C ASP A 326 -30.25 -18.62 21.54
N ARG A 327 -30.21 -19.38 20.45
CA ARG A 327 -28.97 -19.85 19.82
C ARG A 327 -28.26 -18.67 19.19
N LYS A 328 -26.98 -18.52 19.51
CA LYS A 328 -26.10 -17.54 18.88
C LYS A 328 -25.23 -18.19 17.81
N VAL A 329 -25.05 -17.48 16.69
CA VAL A 329 -24.20 -17.89 15.57
C VAL A 329 -23.32 -16.74 15.14
N ALA A 330 -22.23 -17.05 14.45
CA ALA A 330 -21.41 -16.03 13.83
C ALA A 330 -22.11 -15.48 12.58
N SER A 331 -22.00 -14.18 12.36
CA SER A 331 -22.44 -13.50 11.14
C SER A 331 -21.29 -12.67 10.57
N ARG A 332 -21.33 -12.46 9.26
CA ARG A 332 -20.34 -11.70 8.50
C ARG A 332 -21.02 -10.48 7.88
N ASP A 333 -20.40 -9.32 8.00
CA ASP A 333 -20.70 -8.15 7.16
C ASP A 333 -19.93 -8.26 5.83
N ASP A 334 -20.69 -8.47 4.75
CA ASP A 334 -20.17 -8.64 3.39
C ASP A 334 -19.44 -7.41 2.87
N SER A 335 -19.85 -6.21 3.31
CA SER A 335 -19.28 -4.94 2.89
C SER A 335 -17.94 -4.63 3.55
N LEU A 336 -17.63 -5.28 4.68
CA LEU A 336 -16.37 -5.12 5.41
C LEU A 336 -15.41 -6.31 5.22
N CYS A 337 -15.92 -7.49 4.85
CA CYS A 337 -15.09 -8.67 4.74
C CYS A 337 -14.08 -8.54 3.57
N ILE A 338 -12.79 -8.42 3.89
CA ILE A 338 -11.71 -8.38 2.88
C ILE A 338 -11.32 -9.76 2.32
N GLY A 339 -11.87 -10.85 2.86
CA GLY A 339 -11.59 -12.20 2.35
C GLY A 339 -10.23 -12.79 2.76
N CYS A 340 -9.69 -12.41 3.91
CA CYS A 340 -8.36 -12.87 4.37
C CYS A 340 -8.32 -14.29 4.98
N GLY A 341 -9.46 -14.89 5.34
CA GLY A 341 -9.51 -16.24 5.93
C GLY A 341 -9.04 -16.39 7.39
N VAL A 342 -8.62 -15.32 8.07
CA VAL A 342 -8.17 -15.39 9.48
C VAL A 342 -9.26 -15.96 10.40
N CYS A 343 -10.52 -15.60 10.17
CA CYS A 343 -11.66 -16.13 10.94
C CYS A 343 -11.88 -17.64 10.74
N ALA A 344 -11.59 -18.18 9.55
CA ALA A 344 -11.67 -19.59 9.26
C ALA A 344 -10.61 -20.38 10.04
N THR A 345 -9.34 -19.94 10.04
CA THR A 345 -8.28 -20.55 10.85
C THR A 345 -8.58 -20.50 12.37
N ALA A 346 -9.23 -19.42 12.83
CA ALA A 346 -9.61 -19.28 14.23
C ALA A 346 -10.76 -20.21 14.65
N CYS A 347 -11.58 -20.67 13.71
CA CYS A 347 -12.76 -21.51 13.98
C CYS A 347 -12.38 -22.98 14.18
N LYS A 348 -12.10 -23.37 15.43
CA LYS A 348 -11.72 -24.76 15.79
C LYS A 348 -12.81 -25.82 15.54
N ARG A 349 -14.05 -25.41 15.28
CA ARG A 349 -15.17 -26.30 14.92
C ARG A 349 -15.28 -26.55 13.42
N GLY A 350 -14.53 -25.82 12.58
CA GLY A 350 -14.66 -25.91 11.13
C GLY A 350 -15.95 -25.29 10.57
N ALA A 351 -16.66 -24.48 11.35
CA ALA A 351 -17.93 -23.86 10.94
C ALA A 351 -17.76 -22.65 9.99
N ILE A 352 -16.54 -22.32 9.58
CA ILE A 352 -16.26 -21.22 8.64
C ILE A 352 -15.31 -21.75 7.56
N ALA A 353 -15.69 -21.59 6.30
CA ALA A 353 -14.88 -21.92 5.14
C ALA A 353 -14.85 -20.74 4.17
N MET A 354 -13.77 -20.60 3.40
CA MET A 354 -13.73 -19.61 2.33
C MET A 354 -14.50 -20.12 1.10
N ARG A 355 -15.22 -19.22 0.42
CA ARG A 355 -15.90 -19.49 -0.84
C ARG A 355 -15.55 -18.41 -1.86
N SER A 356 -15.55 -18.76 -3.14
CA SER A 356 -15.37 -17.78 -4.22
C SER A 356 -16.47 -16.70 -4.15
N ARG A 357 -16.09 -15.45 -4.41
CA ARG A 357 -17.03 -14.37 -4.66
C ARG A 357 -17.71 -14.59 -6.02
N PRO A 358 -18.98 -14.16 -6.19
CA PRO A 358 -19.65 -14.20 -7.48
C PRO A 358 -18.95 -13.33 -8.52
N GLN A 359 -18.48 -12.15 -8.11
CA GLN A 359 -17.70 -11.24 -8.95
C GLN A 359 -16.24 -11.30 -8.55
N ARG A 360 -15.37 -11.67 -9.50
CA ARG A 360 -13.94 -11.64 -9.31
C ARG A 360 -13.41 -10.21 -9.43
N VAL A 361 -12.55 -9.84 -8.51
CA VAL A 361 -11.71 -8.65 -8.58
C VAL A 361 -10.40 -9.03 -9.24
N LEU A 362 -10.09 -8.31 -10.31
CA LEU A 362 -8.90 -8.53 -11.12
C LEU A 362 -7.92 -7.38 -10.89
N PRO A 363 -6.80 -7.62 -10.18
CA PRO A 363 -5.77 -6.60 -10.00
C PRO A 363 -5.22 -6.14 -11.35
N PRO A 364 -4.71 -4.90 -11.45
CA PRO A 364 -3.86 -4.47 -12.57
C PRO A 364 -2.72 -5.47 -12.84
N GLU A 365 -2.28 -5.61 -14.08
CA GLU A 365 -1.18 -6.53 -14.44
C GLU A 365 0.12 -6.10 -13.75
N THR A 366 0.45 -4.80 -13.81
CA THR A 366 1.73 -4.24 -13.37
C THR A 366 1.55 -3.00 -12.49
N ILE A 367 2.62 -2.55 -11.83
CA ILE A 367 2.59 -1.30 -11.04
C ILE A 367 2.33 -0.10 -11.95
N PHE A 368 2.84 -0.13 -13.18
CA PHE A 368 2.59 0.91 -14.16
C PHE A 368 1.11 1.03 -14.51
N ASP A 369 0.43 -0.10 -14.76
CA ASP A 369 -1.01 -0.10 -15.04
C ASP A 369 -1.82 0.40 -13.85
N ARG A 370 -1.43 0.00 -12.63
CA ARG A 370 -2.02 0.51 -11.38
C ARG A 370 -1.83 2.03 -11.27
N TYR A 371 -0.63 2.55 -11.53
CA TYR A 371 -0.32 3.98 -11.46
C TYR A 371 -1.13 4.78 -12.49
N ALA A 372 -1.26 4.26 -13.72
CA ALA A 372 -2.08 4.88 -14.75
C ALA A 372 -3.55 4.96 -14.33
N LEU A 373 -4.13 3.87 -13.80
CA LEU A 373 -5.50 3.86 -13.27
C LEU A 373 -5.67 4.85 -12.11
N MET A 374 -4.74 4.83 -11.15
CA MET A 374 -4.78 5.74 -10.00
C MET A 374 -4.71 7.21 -10.43
N ALA A 375 -3.87 7.53 -11.42
CA ALA A 375 -3.73 8.89 -11.93
C ALA A 375 -5.01 9.39 -12.61
N LEU A 376 -5.70 8.53 -13.35
CA LEU A 376 -6.98 8.86 -13.98
C LEU A 376 -8.07 9.15 -12.94
N GLU A 377 -8.26 8.22 -12.00
CA GLU A 377 -9.29 8.31 -10.96
C GLU A 377 -9.10 9.53 -10.06
N ARG A 378 -7.84 9.87 -9.78
CA ARG A 378 -7.49 10.94 -8.83
C ARG A 378 -7.24 12.30 -9.50
N GLY A 379 -7.41 12.41 -10.83
CA GLY A 379 -7.15 13.66 -11.58
C GLY A 379 -5.71 14.13 -11.48
N LYS A 380 -4.76 13.18 -11.57
CA LYS A 380 -3.31 13.37 -11.48
C LYS A 380 -2.59 12.84 -12.72
N LEU A 381 -3.30 12.67 -13.85
CA LEU A 381 -2.67 12.17 -15.07
C LEU A 381 -1.68 13.20 -15.63
N ALA A 382 -2.02 14.48 -15.58
CA ALA A 382 -1.11 15.58 -15.89
C ALA A 382 0.17 15.54 -15.02
N ASP A 383 0.04 15.32 -13.72
CA ASP A 383 1.17 15.23 -12.81
C ASP A 383 2.05 14.01 -13.13
N LEU A 384 1.45 12.86 -13.45
CA LEU A 384 2.17 11.65 -13.85
C LEU A 384 2.91 11.82 -15.19
N LEU A 385 2.26 12.43 -16.19
CA LEU A 385 2.82 12.58 -17.55
C LEU A 385 3.84 13.72 -17.66
N PHE A 386 3.72 14.75 -16.83
CA PHE A 386 4.51 15.99 -16.91
C PHE A 386 5.28 16.28 -15.62
N ASP A 387 5.85 15.25 -15.00
CA ASP A 387 6.55 15.34 -13.72
C ASP A 387 7.98 15.92 -13.79
N ASP A 388 8.30 16.75 -14.79
CA ASP A 388 9.59 17.43 -14.88
C ASP A 388 9.48 18.85 -14.27
N PRO A 389 9.96 19.08 -13.03
CA PRO A 389 9.96 20.41 -12.43
C PRO A 389 10.64 21.46 -13.29
N ALA A 390 11.71 21.13 -14.01
CA ALA A 390 12.59 22.11 -14.63
C ALA A 390 12.03 22.62 -15.97
N ARG A 391 11.15 21.86 -16.63
CA ARG A 391 10.58 22.23 -17.94
C ARG A 391 9.34 23.10 -17.83
N LEU A 392 9.42 24.35 -18.30
CA LEU A 392 8.30 25.29 -18.37
C LEU A 392 7.13 24.76 -19.22
N SER A 393 7.42 24.04 -20.31
CA SER A 393 6.40 23.42 -21.17
C SER A 393 5.61 22.33 -20.45
N HIS A 394 6.26 21.53 -19.59
CA HIS A 394 5.59 20.52 -18.77
C HIS A 394 4.68 21.19 -17.73
N ARG A 395 5.13 22.28 -17.09
CA ARG A 395 4.29 23.06 -16.18
C ARG A 395 3.06 23.68 -16.86
N ALA A 396 3.23 24.19 -18.09
CA ALA A 396 2.14 24.79 -18.85
C ALA A 396 1.14 23.74 -19.39
N LEU A 397 1.64 22.67 -20.01
CA LEU A 397 0.82 21.55 -20.51
C LEU A 397 0.13 20.81 -19.36
N GLY A 398 0.84 20.56 -18.25
CA GLY A 398 0.25 19.94 -17.06
C GLY A 398 -0.91 20.76 -16.48
N ARG A 399 -0.82 22.10 -16.49
CA ARG A 399 -1.94 22.96 -16.10
C ARG A 399 -3.13 22.86 -17.06
N ILE A 400 -2.88 22.83 -18.36
CA ILE A 400 -3.93 22.71 -19.38
C ILE A 400 -4.63 21.36 -19.27
N VAL A 401 -3.87 20.27 -19.21
CA VAL A 401 -4.39 18.91 -19.08
C VAL A 401 -5.10 18.73 -17.74
N GLY A 402 -4.54 19.23 -16.64
CA GLY A 402 -5.20 19.19 -15.32
C GLY A 402 -6.50 20.00 -15.25
N LEU A 403 -6.64 21.08 -16.04
CA LEU A 403 -7.91 21.80 -16.18
C LEU A 403 -8.94 20.97 -16.96
N LEU A 404 -8.51 20.29 -18.03
CA LEU A 404 -9.37 19.39 -18.81
C LEU A 404 -9.84 18.20 -17.99
N GLU A 405 -8.97 17.61 -17.16
CA GLU A 405 -9.28 16.49 -16.27
C GLU A 405 -10.40 16.82 -15.27
N ARG A 406 -10.51 18.09 -14.86
CA ARG A 406 -11.55 18.56 -13.93
C ARG A 406 -12.88 18.90 -14.61
N THR A 407 -12.97 18.80 -15.93
CA THR A 407 -14.22 19.10 -16.64
C THR A 407 -15.25 17.98 -16.45
N PRO A 408 -16.55 18.30 -16.29
CA PRO A 408 -17.61 17.28 -16.20
C PRO A 408 -17.67 16.36 -17.41
N VAL A 409 -17.30 16.86 -18.60
CA VAL A 409 -17.29 16.09 -19.85
C VAL A 409 -16.21 15.01 -19.82
N PHE A 410 -15.01 15.35 -19.36
CA PHE A 410 -13.92 14.38 -19.24
C PHE A 410 -14.25 13.31 -18.20
N GLN A 411 -14.79 13.71 -17.05
CA GLN A 411 -15.24 12.77 -16.00
C GLN A 411 -16.37 11.86 -16.49
N ALA A 412 -17.34 12.40 -17.23
CA ALA A 412 -18.42 11.62 -17.84
C ALA A 412 -17.90 10.63 -18.90
N ALA A 413 -16.90 11.02 -19.70
CA ALA A 413 -16.28 10.14 -20.68
C ALA A 413 -15.49 9.00 -20.02
N LEU A 414 -14.79 9.27 -18.90
CA LEU A 414 -14.08 8.24 -18.13
C LEU A 414 -15.01 7.33 -17.31
N ALA A 415 -16.24 7.76 -17.03
CA ALA A 415 -17.24 6.90 -16.40
C ALA A 415 -17.79 5.81 -17.35
N VAL A 416 -17.56 5.94 -18.66
CA VAL A 416 -17.96 4.95 -19.67
C VAL A 416 -16.86 3.89 -19.83
N GLU A 417 -17.11 2.67 -19.35
CA GLU A 417 -16.12 1.59 -19.24
C GLU A 417 -15.36 1.28 -20.56
N PRO A 418 -16.00 1.20 -21.75
CA PRO A 418 -15.27 1.02 -23.02
C PRO A 418 -14.33 2.19 -23.38
N LEU A 419 -14.74 3.43 -23.08
CA LEU A 419 -13.95 4.62 -23.36
C LEU A 419 -12.77 4.73 -22.38
N ARG A 420 -13.02 4.47 -21.09
CA ARG A 420 -11.99 4.37 -20.04
C ARG A 420 -10.93 3.33 -20.42
N SER A 421 -11.35 2.15 -20.86
CA SER A 421 -10.45 1.06 -21.26
C SER A 421 -9.60 1.42 -22.48
N SER A 422 -10.22 2.02 -23.50
CA SER A 422 -9.52 2.44 -24.73
C SER A 422 -8.52 3.57 -24.45
N PHE A 423 -8.91 4.55 -23.63
CA PHE A 423 -8.05 5.65 -23.20
C PHE A 423 -6.89 5.14 -22.34
N LEU A 424 -7.18 4.27 -21.36
CA LEU A 424 -6.15 3.65 -20.52
C LEU A 424 -5.14 2.89 -21.38
N ASN A 425 -5.59 2.07 -22.33
CA ASN A 425 -4.69 1.35 -23.23
C ASN A 425 -3.80 2.31 -24.05
N ALA A 426 -4.35 3.44 -24.51
CA ALA A 426 -3.58 4.45 -25.23
C ALA A 426 -2.56 5.17 -24.33
N VAL A 427 -2.96 5.56 -23.11
CA VAL A 427 -2.09 6.18 -22.10
C VAL A 427 -0.99 5.22 -21.67
N VAL A 428 -1.34 3.97 -21.41
CA VAL A 428 -0.40 2.93 -21.02
C VAL A 428 0.61 2.68 -22.14
N ARG A 429 0.15 2.58 -23.39
CA ARG A 429 1.01 2.39 -24.55
C ARG A 429 1.98 3.57 -24.76
N GLU A 430 1.49 4.80 -24.72
CA GLU A 430 2.34 5.99 -24.90
C GLU A 430 3.26 6.20 -23.71
N GLY A 431 2.78 5.93 -22.49
CA GLY A 431 3.58 5.97 -21.28
C GLY A 431 4.72 4.96 -21.33
N ARG A 432 4.46 3.68 -21.67
CA ARG A 432 5.51 2.67 -21.92
C ARG A 432 6.51 3.11 -22.99
N ARG A 433 6.03 3.73 -24.08
CA ARG A 433 6.91 4.27 -25.13
C ARG A 433 7.84 5.39 -24.63
N ARG A 434 7.38 6.22 -23.69
CA ARG A 434 8.14 7.34 -23.10
C ARG A 434 9.03 6.94 -21.93
N THR A 435 8.59 5.95 -21.14
CA THR A 435 9.31 5.47 -19.97
C THR A 435 10.35 4.41 -20.33
N GLY A 436 10.29 3.85 -21.54
CA GLY A 436 11.30 2.94 -22.08
C GLY A 436 11.54 1.75 -21.14
N GLU A 437 12.81 1.48 -20.84
CA GLU A 437 13.29 0.40 -19.96
C GLU A 437 12.68 0.41 -18.54
N MET A 438 12.09 1.53 -18.09
CA MET A 438 11.39 1.61 -16.80
C MET A 438 10.19 0.66 -16.75
N ALA A 439 9.55 0.39 -17.90
CA ALA A 439 8.43 -0.55 -17.98
C ALA A 439 8.87 -1.98 -17.66
N ASP A 440 10.14 -2.34 -17.87
CA ASP A 440 10.65 -3.69 -17.57
C ASP A 440 10.97 -3.87 -16.07
N VAL A 441 11.21 -2.76 -15.35
CA VAL A 441 11.53 -2.77 -13.91
C VAL A 441 10.30 -2.98 -13.04
N ILE A 442 9.17 -2.40 -13.45
CA ILE A 442 7.90 -2.39 -12.71
C ILE A 442 6.79 -3.20 -13.41
N GLY A 443 7.11 -3.80 -14.56
CA GLY A 443 6.21 -4.49 -15.49
C GLY A 443 6.01 -5.98 -15.24
#